data_AF-A0A2N1KY22-F1
#
_entry.id   AF-A0A2N1KY22-F1
#
_cell.length_a   1.000
_cell.length_b   1.000
_cell.length_c   1.000
_cell.angle_alpha   90.00
_cell.angle_beta   90.00
_cell.angle_gamma   90.00
#
_symmetry.space_group_name_H-M   'P 1'
#
loop_
_entity.id
_entity.type
_entity.pdbx_description
1 polymer ?
#
loop_
_entity_poly.entity_id
_entity_poly.type
_entity_poly.pdbx_seq_one_letter_code
_entity_poly.pdbx_strand_id
1 'polypeptide(L)'
;MEYNQIQYTLHHRTIFDAIKELLSNKEIFKYCVFDYSPDYITNDKGEQERCYSELYNSDWWGRAQRSINESAKVLSIIIYSDATTCDTLGKKTEHPVFLTLGNIPSWRRNKPDAKALLAYLPKINDHQKKHAMAKHQLFQRSMNILVIEPIMSVMSDGLDLRTDD
;
A
#
# COMPACT_ATOMS: atom_id res chain seq x y z
N MET A 1 11.25 -18.67 -1.08
CA MET A 1 11.83 -18.05 -2.29
C MET A 1 13.30 -18.42 -2.37
N GLU A 2 13.81 -18.82 -3.54
CA GLU A 2 15.22 -19.18 -3.69
C GLU A 2 16.03 -18.07 -4.37
N TYR A 3 17.17 -17.68 -3.79
CA TYR A 3 18.11 -16.76 -4.41
C TYR A 3 19.55 -17.18 -4.09
N ASN A 4 20.41 -17.26 -5.12
CA ASN A 4 21.79 -17.77 -5.00
C ASN A 4 21.88 -19.09 -4.20
N GLN A 5 20.99 -20.05 -4.49
CA GLN A 5 20.92 -21.35 -3.82
C GLN A 5 20.60 -21.30 -2.32
N ILE A 6 20.15 -20.14 -1.80
CA ILE A 6 19.67 -19.98 -0.44
C ILE A 6 18.15 -19.84 -0.45
N GLN A 7 17.49 -20.59 0.41
CA GLN A 7 16.05 -20.48 0.66
C GLN A 7 15.77 -19.36 1.66
N TYR A 8 14.90 -18.42 1.28
CA TYR A 8 14.37 -17.36 2.12
C TYR A 8 12.88 -17.58 2.36
N THR A 9 12.47 -17.45 3.62
CA THR A 9 11.06 -17.51 4.01
C THR A 9 10.45 -16.11 3.92
N LEU A 10 9.35 -16.00 3.18
CA LEU A 10 8.51 -14.80 3.12
C LEU A 10 7.24 -15.11 3.90
N HIS A 11 7.02 -14.42 5.01
CA HIS A 11 5.79 -14.54 5.79
C HIS A 11 4.82 -13.47 5.32
N HIS A 12 3.67 -13.87 4.79
CA HIS A 12 2.71 -12.93 4.21
C HIS A 12 1.29 -13.49 4.21
N ARG A 13 0.34 -12.59 4.01
CA ARG A 13 -1.03 -12.92 3.58
C ARG A 13 -1.29 -12.40 2.18
N THR A 14 -2.48 -12.62 1.64
CA THR A 14 -2.83 -12.05 0.33
C THR A 14 -3.03 -10.54 0.44
N ILE A 15 -2.76 -9.81 -0.64
CA ILE A 15 -3.05 -8.37 -0.70
C ILE A 15 -4.56 -8.11 -0.58
N PHE A 16 -5.39 -9.02 -1.07
CA PHE A 16 -6.85 -8.90 -1.03
C PHE A 16 -7.39 -9.02 0.39
N ASP A 17 -6.84 -9.90 1.22
CA ASP A 17 -7.22 -9.98 2.63
C ASP A 17 -6.88 -8.68 3.37
N ALA A 18 -5.72 -8.08 3.07
CA ALA A 18 -5.32 -6.79 3.65
C ALA A 18 -6.23 -5.64 3.19
N ILE A 19 -6.63 -5.63 1.91
CA ILE A 19 -7.60 -4.65 1.38
C ILE A 19 -8.97 -4.86 2.04
N LYS A 20 -9.44 -6.11 2.13
CA LYS A 20 -10.73 -6.45 2.75
C LYS A 20 -10.77 -6.04 4.22
N GLU A 21 -9.69 -6.24 4.98
CA GLU A 21 -9.58 -5.77 6.37
C GLU A 21 -9.83 -4.26 6.48
N LEU A 22 -9.17 -3.46 5.63
CA LEU A 22 -9.30 -1.99 5.66
C LEU A 22 -10.69 -1.54 5.22
N LEU A 23 -11.26 -2.17 4.19
CA LEU A 23 -12.60 -1.84 3.70
C LEU A 23 -13.71 -2.27 4.67
N SER A 24 -13.52 -3.36 5.42
CA SER A 24 -14.50 -3.86 6.40
C SER A 24 -14.50 -3.06 7.70
N ASN A 25 -13.46 -2.25 7.96
CA ASN A 25 -13.42 -1.39 9.14
C ASN A 25 -14.29 -0.14 8.94
N LYS A 26 -15.50 -0.16 9.51
CA LYS A 26 -16.49 0.92 9.41
C LYS A 26 -15.97 2.27 9.93
N GLU A 27 -15.08 2.27 10.92
CA GLU A 27 -14.46 3.49 11.49
C GLU A 27 -13.40 4.11 10.58
N ILE A 28 -12.95 3.40 9.55
CA ILE A 28 -12.07 3.90 8.50
C ILE A 28 -12.89 4.22 7.25
N PHE A 29 -13.73 3.27 6.84
CA PHE A 29 -14.47 3.33 5.58
C PHE A 29 -15.35 4.58 5.49
N LYS A 30 -15.96 5.02 6.60
CA LYS A 30 -16.77 6.25 6.64
C LYS A 30 -16.02 7.53 6.26
N TYR A 31 -14.68 7.52 6.28
CA TYR A 31 -13.84 8.66 5.90
C TYR A 31 -13.25 8.51 4.49
N CYS A 32 -13.43 7.37 3.82
CA CYS A 32 -12.87 7.14 2.49
C CYS A 32 -13.49 8.09 1.46
N VAL A 33 -12.64 8.69 0.64
CA VAL A 33 -13.03 9.51 -0.52
C VAL A 33 -12.74 8.72 -1.78
N PHE A 34 -13.76 8.53 -2.61
CA PHE A 34 -13.67 7.79 -3.88
C PHE A 34 -13.73 8.70 -5.09
N ASP A 35 -14.45 9.82 -4.97
CA ASP A 35 -14.60 10.76 -6.06
C ASP A 35 -13.35 11.63 -6.24
N TYR A 36 -13.08 11.97 -7.49
CA TYR A 36 -12.12 13.02 -7.80
C TYR A 36 -12.63 14.34 -7.19
N SER A 37 -11.91 14.85 -6.20
CA SER A 37 -12.29 16.05 -5.46
C SER A 37 -11.19 17.09 -5.59
N PRO A 38 -11.20 17.95 -6.62
CA PRO A 38 -10.20 18.99 -6.75
C PRO A 38 -10.23 19.95 -5.55
N ASP A 39 -9.06 20.18 -4.91
CA ASP A 39 -8.89 21.13 -3.81
C ASP A 39 -8.16 22.43 -4.24
N TYR A 40 -8.52 23.55 -3.62
CA TYR A 40 -7.97 24.88 -3.91
C TYR A 40 -7.78 25.66 -2.61
N ILE A 41 -6.70 26.43 -2.54
CA ILE A 41 -6.41 27.34 -1.43
C ILE A 41 -6.34 28.78 -1.94
N THR A 42 -6.78 29.72 -1.12
CA THR A 42 -6.66 31.15 -1.43
C THR A 42 -5.26 31.62 -1.07
N ASN A 43 -4.51 32.18 -2.02
CA ASN A 43 -3.19 32.78 -1.77
C ASN A 43 -3.31 34.18 -1.11
N ASP A 44 -2.19 34.77 -0.73
CA ASP A 44 -2.15 36.11 -0.10
C ASP A 44 -2.71 37.24 -1.00
N LYS A 45 -2.86 36.98 -2.29
CA LYS A 45 -3.44 37.91 -3.27
C LYS A 45 -4.94 37.70 -3.48
N GLY A 46 -5.56 36.74 -2.80
CA GLY A 46 -6.97 36.40 -2.95
C GLY A 46 -7.27 35.47 -4.13
N GLU A 47 -6.26 34.95 -4.82
CA GLU A 47 -6.43 34.08 -5.99
C GLU A 47 -6.55 32.61 -5.55
N GLN A 48 -7.33 31.82 -6.27
CA GLN A 48 -7.43 30.37 -6.03
C GLN A 48 -6.25 29.64 -6.66
N GLU A 49 -5.44 28.99 -5.83
CA GLU A 49 -4.33 28.15 -6.24
C GLU A 49 -4.65 26.68 -6.00
N ARG A 50 -4.12 25.83 -6.88
CA ARG A 50 -4.37 24.40 -6.86
C ARG A 50 -3.67 23.74 -5.66
N CYS A 51 -4.42 22.97 -4.86
CA CYS A 51 -3.90 22.20 -3.73
C CYS A 51 -3.89 20.69 -4.03
N TYR A 52 -2.78 20.03 -3.69
CA TYR A 52 -2.58 18.59 -3.87
C TYR A 52 -2.23 17.92 -2.54
N SER A 53 -3.10 18.06 -1.55
CA SER A 53 -2.91 17.51 -0.21
C SER A 53 -3.19 16.01 -0.12
N GLU A 54 -4.08 15.49 -0.96
CA GLU A 54 -4.45 14.08 -1.03
C GLU A 54 -4.43 13.52 -2.47
N LEU A 55 -4.34 12.20 -2.60
CA LEU A 55 -4.26 11.54 -3.91
C LEU A 55 -5.49 11.79 -4.77
N TYR A 56 -6.69 11.82 -4.17
CA TYR A 56 -7.95 12.10 -4.86
C TYR A 56 -8.13 13.57 -5.25
N ASN A 57 -7.23 14.48 -4.83
CA ASN A 57 -7.14 15.83 -5.38
C ASN A 57 -6.22 15.89 -6.61
N SER A 58 -5.45 14.83 -6.91
CA SER A 58 -4.49 14.86 -8.01
C SER A 58 -5.16 14.77 -9.38
N ASP A 59 -4.55 15.43 -10.38
CA ASP A 59 -5.01 15.31 -11.77
C ASP A 59 -4.90 13.88 -12.29
N TRP A 60 -3.95 13.10 -11.76
CA TRP A 60 -3.83 11.69 -12.08
C TRP A 60 -5.08 10.92 -11.68
N TRP A 61 -5.64 11.18 -10.48
CA TRP A 61 -6.90 10.56 -10.06
C TRP A 61 -8.05 10.90 -10.98
N GLY A 62 -8.17 12.18 -11.36
CA GLY A 62 -9.18 12.62 -12.31
C GLY A 62 -9.05 11.92 -13.67
N ARG A 63 -7.82 11.72 -14.16
CA ARG A 63 -7.57 10.94 -15.39
C ARG A 63 -7.92 9.46 -15.22
N ALA A 64 -7.50 8.84 -14.12
CA ALA A 64 -7.78 7.43 -13.83
C ALA A 64 -9.28 7.15 -13.72
N GLN A 65 -10.03 8.04 -13.04
CA GLN A 65 -11.48 7.93 -12.91
C GLN A 65 -12.20 8.09 -14.26
N ARG A 66 -11.67 8.91 -15.18
CA ARG A 66 -12.22 9.06 -16.54
C ARG A 66 -11.88 7.89 -17.48
N SER A 67 -10.87 7.08 -17.15
CA SER A 67 -10.49 5.91 -17.95
C SER A 67 -11.24 4.63 -17.57
N ILE A 68 -12.12 4.69 -16.57
CA ILE A 68 -12.96 3.57 -16.11
C ILE A 68 -14.44 3.92 -16.28
N ASN A 69 -15.31 2.92 -16.17
CA ASN A 69 -16.77 3.11 -16.27
C ASN A 69 -17.31 4.09 -15.22
N GLU A 70 -18.35 4.85 -15.56
CA GLU A 70 -18.93 5.88 -14.67
C GLU A 70 -19.43 5.32 -13.33
N SER A 71 -19.88 4.06 -13.30
CA SER A 71 -20.32 3.37 -12.08
C SER A 71 -19.17 2.83 -11.24
N ALA A 72 -17.95 2.78 -11.76
CA ALA A 72 -16.77 2.29 -11.05
C ALA A 72 -16.04 3.43 -10.34
N LYS A 73 -15.34 3.11 -9.24
CA LYS A 73 -14.54 4.06 -8.47
C LYS A 73 -13.09 3.61 -8.37
N VAL A 74 -12.17 4.57 -8.37
CA VAL A 74 -10.75 4.30 -8.16
C VAL A 74 -10.50 3.92 -6.70
N LEU A 75 -9.85 2.76 -6.49
CA LEU A 75 -9.28 2.36 -5.21
C LEU A 75 -7.76 2.47 -5.31
N SER A 76 -7.17 3.36 -4.52
CA SER A 76 -5.71 3.54 -4.48
C SER A 76 -5.11 2.73 -3.34
N ILE A 77 -4.08 1.95 -3.67
CA ILE A 77 -3.33 1.14 -2.72
C ILE A 77 -1.96 1.78 -2.52
N ILE A 78 -1.56 1.98 -1.27
CA ILE A 78 -0.24 2.46 -0.88
C ILE A 78 0.46 1.35 -0.11
N ILE A 79 1.67 0.99 -0.55
CA ILE A 79 2.50 -0.03 0.09
C ILE A 79 3.78 0.63 0.54
N TYR A 80 4.16 0.38 1.78
CA TYR A 80 5.43 0.88 2.33
C TYR A 80 6.01 -0.12 3.30
N SER A 81 7.32 -0.05 3.49
CA SER A 81 8.07 -0.88 4.43
C SER A 81 9.06 -0.01 5.17
N ASP A 82 9.15 -0.20 6.48
CA ASP A 82 10.13 0.46 7.32
C ASP A 82 10.74 -0.54 8.30
N ALA A 83 12.01 -0.35 8.64
CA ALA A 83 12.73 -1.22 9.55
C ALA A 83 12.24 -0.98 10.98
N THR A 84 11.67 -2.01 11.62
CA THR A 84 11.16 -1.92 12.99
C THR A 84 11.99 -2.77 13.93
N THR A 85 12.42 -2.18 15.04
CA THR A 85 13.08 -2.90 16.12
C THR A 85 12.04 -3.70 16.93
N CYS A 86 12.24 -5.00 17.05
CA CYS A 86 11.32 -5.94 17.69
C CYS A 86 11.75 -6.38 19.09
N ASP A 87 12.86 -5.87 19.61
CA ASP A 87 13.32 -6.14 20.96
C ASP A 87 13.68 -4.86 21.73
N THR A 88 13.57 -4.93 23.06
CA THR A 88 13.91 -3.81 23.96
C THR A 88 15.40 -3.44 23.89
N LEU A 89 16.24 -4.34 23.37
CA LEU A 89 17.70 -4.19 23.28
C LEU A 89 18.20 -3.77 21.89
N GLY A 90 17.34 -3.62 20.88
CA GLY A 90 17.75 -3.17 19.55
C GLY A 90 18.44 -4.20 18.66
N LYS A 91 18.50 -5.48 19.04
CA LYS A 91 19.28 -6.51 18.34
C LYS A 91 18.47 -7.25 17.27
N LYS A 92 17.14 -7.21 17.32
CA LYS A 92 16.27 -7.84 16.32
C LYS A 92 15.49 -6.78 15.55
N THR A 93 15.92 -6.52 14.32
CA THR A 93 15.17 -5.68 13.38
C THR A 93 14.38 -6.56 12.42
N GLU A 94 13.09 -6.31 12.27
CA GLU A 94 12.25 -6.88 11.20
C GLU A 94 11.89 -5.78 10.19
N HIS A 95 11.50 -6.19 8.99
CA HIS A 95 11.08 -5.27 7.93
C HIS A 95 9.63 -5.57 7.51
N PRO A 96 8.63 -5.14 8.30
CA PRO A 96 7.23 -5.28 7.94
C PRO A 96 6.91 -4.49 6.67
N VAL A 97 6.02 -5.03 5.86
CA VAL A 97 5.37 -4.38 4.74
C VAL A 97 3.95 -4.09 5.16
N PHE A 98 3.56 -2.81 5.13
CA PHE A 98 2.21 -2.37 5.42
C PHE A 98 1.51 -1.92 4.15
N LEU A 99 0.20 -2.12 4.13
CA LEU A 99 -0.73 -1.64 3.12
C LEU A 99 -1.68 -0.63 3.75
N THR A 100 -1.95 0.46 3.06
CA THR A 100 -3.03 1.39 3.38
C THR A 100 -3.71 1.86 2.09
N LEU A 101 -4.84 2.54 2.21
CA LEU A 101 -5.60 3.03 1.07
C LEU A 101 -5.37 4.53 0.88
N GLY A 102 -5.10 4.93 -0.36
CA GLY A 102 -5.02 6.34 -0.76
C GLY A 102 -6.34 7.10 -0.65
N ASN A 103 -7.45 6.36 -0.60
CA ASN A 103 -8.80 6.88 -0.38
C ASN A 103 -9.01 7.41 1.05
N ILE A 104 -8.20 6.98 2.02
CA ILE A 104 -8.31 7.42 3.42
C ILE A 104 -7.55 8.75 3.56
N PRO A 105 -8.17 9.84 4.05
CA PRO A 105 -7.48 11.11 4.29
C PRO A 105 -6.25 10.95 5.18
N SER A 106 -5.17 11.68 4.92
CA SER A 106 -3.87 11.62 5.59
C SER A 106 -3.97 11.60 7.13
N TRP A 107 -4.77 12.49 7.72
CA TRP A 107 -4.95 12.57 9.17
C TRP A 107 -5.53 11.27 9.78
N ARG A 108 -6.40 10.57 9.04
CA ARG A 108 -7.00 9.29 9.44
C ARG A 108 -6.09 8.12 9.09
N ARG A 109 -5.46 8.18 7.92
CA ARG A 109 -4.48 7.21 7.38
C ARG A 109 -3.27 7.06 8.29
N ASN A 110 -2.93 8.11 9.03
CA ASN A 110 -1.83 8.10 10.00
C ASN A 110 -2.10 7.27 11.26
N LYS A 111 -3.34 6.84 11.52
CA LYS A 111 -3.64 5.97 12.67
C LYS A 111 -3.20 4.52 12.42
N PRO A 112 -2.90 3.74 13.48
CA PRO A 112 -2.44 2.35 13.33
C PRO A 112 -3.46 1.42 12.67
N ASP A 113 -4.74 1.61 13.00
CA ASP A 113 -5.84 0.80 12.46
C ASP A 113 -6.09 1.04 10.96
N ALA A 114 -5.64 2.19 10.43
CA ALA A 114 -5.70 2.50 9.00
C ALA A 114 -4.59 1.83 8.15
N LYS A 115 -3.86 0.87 8.74
CA LYS A 115 -2.73 0.18 8.12
C LYS A 115 -2.86 -1.32 8.38
N ALA A 116 -2.86 -2.09 7.30
CA ALA A 116 -2.90 -3.54 7.34
C ALA A 116 -1.48 -4.08 7.18
N LEU A 117 -1.04 -4.98 8.07
CA LEU A 117 0.22 -5.72 7.87
C LEU A 117 0.04 -6.67 6.68
N LEU A 118 0.94 -6.61 5.69
CA LEU A 118 0.91 -7.45 4.50
C LEU A 118 1.90 -8.60 4.60
N ALA A 119 3.13 -8.31 5.01
CA ALA A 119 4.22 -9.28 5.05
C ALA A 119 5.37 -8.85 5.97
N TYR A 120 6.30 -9.77 6.21
CA TYR A 120 7.65 -9.46 6.70
C TYR A 120 8.66 -9.80 5.59
N LEU A 121 9.45 -8.81 5.19
CA LEU A 121 10.50 -9.02 4.19
C LEU A 121 11.57 -9.99 4.73
N PRO A 122 12.11 -10.88 3.89
CA PRO A 122 13.09 -11.84 4.36
C PRO A 122 14.40 -11.14 4.73
N LYS A 123 15.00 -11.60 5.84
CA LYS A 123 16.32 -11.13 6.25
C LYS A 123 17.40 -11.77 5.41
N ILE A 124 18.43 -10.98 5.14
CA ILE A 124 19.60 -11.43 4.38
C ILE A 124 20.67 -11.84 5.37
N ASN A 125 21.20 -13.05 5.17
CA ASN A 125 22.24 -13.61 6.02
C ASN A 125 23.47 -12.69 6.05
N ASP A 126 24.17 -12.69 7.18
CA ASP A 126 25.31 -11.78 7.42
C ASP A 126 26.41 -11.90 6.35
N HIS A 127 26.62 -13.10 5.82
CA HIS A 127 27.58 -13.37 4.74
C HIS A 127 27.25 -12.63 3.43
N GLN A 128 25.99 -12.28 3.20
CA GLN A 128 25.51 -11.62 2.00
C GLN A 128 25.19 -10.13 2.21
N LYS A 129 25.31 -9.60 3.44
CA LYS A 129 25.00 -8.19 3.75
C LYS A 129 25.78 -7.18 2.89
N LYS A 130 26.96 -7.57 2.38
CA LYS A 130 27.80 -6.75 1.46
C LYS A 130 27.27 -6.67 0.02
N HIS A 131 26.30 -7.50 -0.36
CA HIS A 131 25.76 -7.54 -1.71
C HIS A 131 24.48 -6.69 -1.80
N ALA A 132 24.63 -5.38 -2.00
CA ALA A 132 23.50 -4.47 -2.19
C ALA A 132 22.51 -4.96 -3.28
N MET A 133 23.04 -5.58 -4.34
CA MET A 133 22.23 -6.17 -5.42
C MET A 133 21.35 -7.33 -4.94
N ALA A 134 21.85 -8.19 -4.05
CA ALA A 134 21.05 -9.28 -3.49
C ALA A 134 19.87 -8.76 -2.67
N LYS A 135 20.09 -7.67 -1.91
CA LYS A 135 19.01 -7.02 -1.16
C LYS A 135 17.94 -6.45 -2.08
N HIS A 136 18.37 -5.76 -3.13
CA HIS A 136 17.48 -5.19 -4.11
C HIS A 136 16.67 -6.27 -4.83
N GLN A 137 17.32 -7.34 -5.31
CA GLN A 137 16.65 -8.43 -6.02
C GLN A 137 15.65 -9.18 -5.12
N LEU A 138 16.01 -9.44 -3.87
CA LEU A 138 15.10 -10.09 -2.92
C LEU A 138 13.89 -9.21 -2.60
N PHE A 139 14.09 -7.89 -2.45
CA PHE A 139 13.01 -6.93 -2.29
C PHE A 139 12.07 -6.92 -3.51
N GLN A 140 12.62 -6.78 -4.73
CA GLN A 140 11.84 -6.80 -5.97
C GLN A 140 11.05 -8.09 -6.13
N ARG A 141 11.69 -9.24 -5.87
CA ARG A 141 11.01 -10.54 -5.92
C ARG A 141 9.91 -10.67 -4.87
N SER A 142 10.14 -10.14 -3.66
CA SER A 142 9.11 -10.10 -2.62
C SER A 142 7.92 -9.24 -3.07
N MET A 143 8.15 -8.04 -3.61
CA MET A 143 7.07 -7.18 -4.12
C MET A 143 6.31 -7.83 -5.28
N ASN A 144 7.00 -8.54 -6.17
CA ASN A 144 6.35 -9.26 -7.26
C ASN A 144 5.36 -10.30 -6.71
N ILE A 145 5.78 -11.14 -5.76
CA ILE A 145 4.93 -12.17 -5.16
C ILE A 145 3.80 -11.58 -4.31
N LEU A 146 4.09 -10.50 -3.56
CA LEU A 146 3.12 -9.91 -2.64
C LEU A 146 2.04 -9.07 -3.33
N VAL A 147 2.38 -8.43 -4.45
CA VAL A 147 1.58 -7.34 -5.04
C VAL A 147 1.28 -7.60 -6.51
N ILE A 148 2.32 -7.81 -7.33
CA ILE A 148 2.16 -7.85 -8.78
C ILE A 148 1.45 -9.14 -9.20
N GLU A 149 1.94 -10.31 -8.79
CA GLU A 149 1.35 -11.61 -9.16
C GLU A 149 -0.13 -11.71 -8.75
N PRO A 150 -0.54 -11.36 -7.51
CA PRO A 150 -1.95 -11.40 -7.12
C PRO A 150 -2.83 -10.40 -7.88
N ILE A 151 -2.34 -9.17 -8.13
CA ILE A 151 -3.12 -8.18 -8.88
C ILE A 151 -3.30 -8.63 -10.33
N MET A 152 -2.23 -9.10 -10.97
CA MET A 152 -2.27 -9.56 -12.36
C MET A 152 -3.19 -10.77 -12.54
N SER A 153 -3.26 -11.67 -11.56
CA SER A 153 -4.10 -12.88 -11.65
C SER A 153 -5.61 -12.59 -11.67
N VAL A 154 -6.04 -11.41 -11.21
CA VAL A 154 -7.47 -11.01 -11.20
C VAL A 154 -7.82 -9.99 -12.28
N MET A 155 -6.86 -9.56 -13.10
CA MET A 155 -7.11 -8.53 -14.13
C MET A 155 -8.08 -8.99 -15.23
N SER A 156 -8.09 -10.28 -15.57
CA SER A 156 -9.02 -10.83 -16.58
C SER A 156 -10.41 -11.09 -16.03
N ASP A 157 -10.48 -11.59 -14.81
CA ASP A 157 -11.71 -12.18 -14.24
C ASP A 157 -12.45 -11.17 -13.35
N GLY A 158 -11.81 -10.05 -13.02
CA GLY A 158 -12.27 -9.12 -12.00
C GLY A 158 -12.11 -9.68 -10.59
N LEU A 159 -12.38 -8.85 -9.59
CA LEU A 159 -12.33 -9.24 -8.19
C LEU A 159 -13.60 -8.77 -7.48
N ASP A 160 -14.38 -9.72 -6.97
CA ASP A 160 -15.51 -9.45 -6.08
C ASP A 160 -15.01 -9.36 -4.63
N LEU A 161 -14.70 -8.13 -4.18
CA LEU A 161 -14.32 -7.85 -2.79
C LEU A 161 -15.56 -7.78 -1.90
N ARG A 162 -16.05 -8.93 -1.46
CA ARG A 162 -17.11 -8.99 -0.45
C ARG A 162 -16.55 -8.64 0.92
N THR A 163 -16.90 -7.48 1.44
CA THR A 163 -16.74 -7.17 2.86
C THR A 163 -17.76 -7.97 3.65
N ASP A 164 -17.38 -8.44 4.84
CA ASP A 164 -18.32 -9.19 5.69
C ASP A 164 -19.30 -8.18 6.32
N ASP A 165 -20.48 -8.05 5.73
CA ASP A 165 -21.68 -7.47 6.36
C ASP A 165 -22.67 -8.58 6.75
#